data_AF-A0A961YCQ5-F1
#
_entry.id   AF-A0A961YCQ5-F1
#
_cell.length_a   1.000
_cell.length_b   1.000
_cell.length_c   1.000
_cell.angle_alpha   90.00
_cell.angle_beta   90.00
_cell.angle_gamma   90.00
#
_symmetry.space_group_name_H-M   'P 1'
#
loop_
_entity.id
_entity.type
_entity.pdbx_description
1 polymer ?
#
loop_
_entity_poly.entity_id
_entity_poly.type
_entity_poly.pdbx_seq_one_letter_code
_entity_poly.pdbx_strand_id
1 'polypeptide(L)'
;LKDAVRAKGKGLRVIIADGECMLARQRREKPQTAQALAAGQRVVRTRYGVDEDTCTGDHSCIRLSACPTLTIKQPSDPLRTSPVAHVTNGCVGCGNCGEVAHAAILCPSFYRTDIVQNPNWFDRTLARMRAAVISALAPKSEVRT
;
A
#
# COMPACT_ATOMS: atom_id res chain seq x y z
N LEU A 1 -8.74 -21.49 -16.66
CA LEU A 1 -9.61 -20.80 -15.66
C LEU A 1 -11.06 -20.66 -16.12
N LYS A 2 -11.34 -19.94 -17.23
CA LYS A 2 -12.71 -19.66 -17.70
C LYS A 2 -13.54 -20.94 -17.92
N ASP A 3 -12.94 -22.00 -18.44
CA ASP A 3 -13.64 -23.26 -18.69
C ASP A 3 -14.03 -23.98 -17.39
N ALA A 4 -13.14 -24.00 -16.40
CA ALA A 4 -13.43 -24.55 -15.07
C ALA A 4 -14.54 -23.75 -14.35
N VAL A 5 -14.54 -22.41 -14.47
CA VAL A 5 -15.56 -21.55 -13.86
C VAL A 5 -16.92 -21.68 -14.57
N ARG A 6 -16.91 -21.79 -15.89
CA ARG A 6 -18.12 -21.80 -16.74
C ARG A 6 -18.68 -23.20 -17.01
N ALA A 7 -17.96 -24.27 -16.68
CA ALA A 7 -18.41 -25.64 -16.85
C ALA A 7 -19.76 -25.88 -16.15
N LYS A 8 -20.73 -26.42 -16.89
CA LYS A 8 -22.06 -26.81 -16.41
C LYS A 8 -22.07 -28.31 -16.12
N GLY A 9 -22.73 -28.73 -15.04
CA GLY A 9 -22.84 -30.14 -14.62
C GLY A 9 -22.54 -30.35 -13.14
N LYS A 10 -22.71 -31.59 -12.67
CA LYS A 10 -22.39 -32.01 -11.29
C LYS A 10 -20.94 -32.53 -11.25
N GLY A 11 -20.16 -32.14 -10.24
CA GLY A 11 -18.77 -32.59 -10.05
C GLY A 11 -17.93 -31.58 -9.25
N LEU A 12 -16.84 -32.05 -8.61
CA LEU A 12 -15.89 -31.17 -7.91
C LEU A 12 -15.12 -30.34 -8.94
N ARG A 13 -15.18 -29.01 -8.81
CA ARG A 13 -14.39 -28.08 -9.62
C ARG A 13 -13.22 -27.58 -8.78
N VAL A 14 -12.00 -27.96 -9.17
CA VAL A 14 -10.76 -27.52 -8.50
C VAL A 14 -10.09 -26.46 -9.35
N ILE A 15 -9.86 -25.29 -8.76
CA ILE A 15 -9.04 -24.22 -9.36
C ILE A 15 -7.77 -24.14 -8.53
N ILE A 16 -6.64 -24.45 -9.14
CA ILE A 16 -5.32 -24.29 -8.53
C ILE A 16 -4.79 -22.94 -9.01
N ALA A 17 -4.62 -22.00 -8.09
CA ALA A 17 -3.99 -20.72 -8.37
C ALA A 17 -2.49 -20.87 -8.11
N ASP A 18 -1.67 -20.79 -9.16
CA ASP A 18 -0.22 -20.68 -9.04
C ASP A 18 0.13 -19.26 -8.58
N GLY A 19 0.26 -19.10 -7.27
CA GLY A 19 0.68 -17.87 -6.62
C GLY A 19 1.12 -18.17 -5.19
N GLU A 20 2.28 -17.63 -4.79
CA GLU A 20 2.74 -17.82 -3.42
C GLU A 20 1.75 -17.15 -2.45
N CYS A 21 1.24 -17.93 -1.49
CA CYS A 21 0.42 -17.38 -0.42
C CYS A 21 1.23 -16.35 0.38
N MET A 22 0.76 -15.11 0.41
CA MET A 22 1.45 -14.01 1.12
C MET A 22 1.67 -14.33 2.61
N LEU A 23 0.78 -15.10 3.25
CA LEU A 23 1.00 -15.54 4.63
C LEU A 23 2.21 -16.48 4.76
N ALA A 24 2.36 -17.42 3.84
CA ALA A 24 3.50 -18.34 3.81
C ALA A 24 4.80 -17.59 3.52
N ARG A 25 4.77 -16.67 2.56
CA ARG A 25 5.89 -15.77 2.26
C ARG A 25 6.32 -14.96 3.48
N GLN A 26 5.36 -14.29 4.14
CA GLN A 26 5.62 -13.51 5.33
C GLN A 26 6.18 -14.34 6.49
N ARG A 27 5.74 -15.60 6.67
CA ARG A 27 6.33 -16.50 7.67
C ARG A 27 7.79 -16.82 7.40
N ARG A 28 8.21 -16.89 6.12
CA ARG A 28 9.61 -17.11 5.72
C ARG A 28 10.46 -15.84 5.83
N GLU A 29 9.96 -14.71 5.34
CA GLU A 29 10.72 -13.46 5.23
C GLU A 29 10.81 -12.70 6.56
N LYS A 30 9.74 -12.66 7.38
CA LYS A 30 9.74 -11.88 8.63
C LYS A 30 10.91 -12.22 9.57
N PRO A 31 11.24 -13.51 9.82
CA PRO A 31 12.39 -13.87 10.66
C PRO A 31 13.72 -13.37 10.08
N GLN A 32 13.93 -13.51 8.77
CA GLN A 32 15.16 -13.06 8.09
C GLN A 32 15.31 -11.55 8.18
N THR A 33 14.22 -10.82 7.93
CA THR A 33 14.18 -9.36 8.05
C THR A 33 14.42 -8.91 9.49
N ALA A 34 13.87 -9.61 10.48
CA ALA A 34 14.11 -9.32 11.90
C ALA A 34 15.58 -9.54 12.29
N GLN A 35 16.22 -10.60 11.79
CA GLN A 35 17.65 -10.84 12.00
C GLN A 35 18.52 -9.74 11.35
N ALA A 36 18.21 -9.34 10.12
CA ALA A 36 18.89 -8.25 9.43
C ALA A 36 18.75 -6.91 10.19
N LEU A 37 17.56 -6.60 10.69
CA LEU A 37 17.31 -5.42 11.52
C LEU A 37 18.12 -5.44 12.82
N ALA A 38 18.18 -6.58 13.49
CA ALA A 38 18.98 -6.77 14.71
C ALA A 38 20.49 -6.64 14.44
N ALA A 39 20.94 -7.06 13.25
CA ALA A 39 22.33 -6.90 12.80
C ALA A 39 22.67 -5.47 12.35
N GLY A 40 21.75 -4.50 12.49
CA GLY A 40 21.98 -3.12 12.07
C GLY A 40 21.97 -2.91 10.55
N GLN A 41 21.55 -3.91 9.78
CA GLN A 41 21.50 -3.82 8.32
C GLN A 41 20.34 -2.92 7.88
N ARG A 42 20.55 -2.19 6.79
CA ARG A 42 19.53 -1.35 6.15
C ARG A 42 18.44 -2.22 5.54
N VAL A 43 17.21 -2.06 6.00
CA VAL A 43 16.03 -2.78 5.51
C VAL A 43 15.04 -1.80 4.93
N VAL A 44 14.51 -2.10 3.75
CA VAL A 44 13.48 -1.29 3.09
C VAL A 44 12.21 -2.11 2.97
N ARG A 45 11.10 -1.55 3.44
CA ARG A 45 9.78 -2.14 3.31
C ARG A 45 8.85 -1.19 2.54
N THR A 46 8.35 -1.66 1.40
CA THR A 46 7.34 -0.92 0.64
C THR A 46 5.97 -1.00 1.32
N ARG A 47 5.27 0.13 1.32
CA ARG A 47 3.87 0.26 1.74
C ARG A 47 3.11 1.07 0.69
N TYR A 48 1.84 0.75 0.52
CA TYR A 48 0.92 1.54 -0.28
C TYR A 48 0.01 2.37 0.61
N GLY A 49 -0.39 3.54 0.12
CA GLY A 49 -1.31 4.43 0.79
C GLY A 49 -2.25 5.11 -0.20
N VAL A 50 -3.26 5.74 0.37
CA VAL A 50 -4.25 6.55 -0.34
C VAL A 50 -4.18 7.95 0.28
N ASP A 51 -3.97 8.95 -0.55
CA ASP A 51 -4.05 10.35 -0.18
C ASP A 51 -5.51 10.74 0.00
N GLU A 52 -5.82 11.21 1.20
CA GLU A 52 -7.18 11.53 1.59
C GLU A 52 -7.71 12.75 0.83
N ASP A 53 -6.87 13.77 0.68
CA ASP A 53 -7.25 15.05 0.06
C ASP A 53 -7.61 14.85 -1.42
N THR A 54 -6.94 13.90 -2.06
CA THR A 54 -7.15 13.56 -3.48
C THR A 54 -8.18 12.45 -3.70
N CYS A 55 -8.56 11.70 -2.66
CA CYS A 55 -9.52 10.60 -2.79
C CYS A 55 -10.87 11.15 -3.27
N THR A 56 -11.56 10.49 -4.19
CA THR A 56 -12.88 10.94 -4.68
C THR A 56 -14.04 10.26 -3.95
N GLY A 57 -13.80 9.11 -3.32
CA GLY A 57 -14.82 8.36 -2.56
C GLY A 57 -15.66 7.39 -3.40
N ASP A 58 -15.26 7.06 -4.62
CA ASP A 58 -15.91 6.05 -5.48
C ASP A 58 -15.64 4.61 -5.04
N HIS A 59 -14.56 4.40 -4.27
CA HIS A 59 -14.13 3.13 -3.67
C HIS A 59 -13.98 1.96 -4.64
N SER A 60 -13.86 2.25 -5.95
CA SER A 60 -13.65 1.25 -7.00
C SER A 60 -12.36 0.44 -6.74
N CYS A 61 -11.34 1.09 -6.16
CA CYS A 61 -10.08 0.47 -5.78
C CYS A 61 -10.24 -0.70 -4.80
N ILE A 62 -11.18 -0.65 -3.85
CA ILE A 62 -11.44 -1.74 -2.90
C ILE A 62 -12.01 -2.95 -3.64
N ARG A 63 -13.00 -2.70 -4.51
CA ARG A 63 -13.69 -3.75 -5.26
C ARG A 63 -12.78 -4.44 -6.29
N LEU A 64 -11.93 -3.67 -6.97
CA LEU A 64 -11.09 -4.18 -8.05
C LEU A 64 -9.81 -4.84 -7.54
N SER A 65 -9.24 -4.37 -6.44
CA SER A 65 -8.02 -4.95 -5.90
C SER A 65 -8.26 -6.18 -5.02
N ALA A 66 -9.41 -6.28 -4.33
CA ALA A 66 -9.65 -7.30 -3.30
C ALA A 66 -8.51 -7.39 -2.26
N CYS A 67 -7.84 -6.26 -1.99
CA CYS A 67 -6.74 -6.20 -1.03
C CYS A 67 -7.30 -6.28 0.41
N PRO A 68 -6.92 -7.27 1.24
CA PRO A 68 -7.49 -7.42 2.59
C PRO A 68 -7.10 -6.29 3.55
N THR A 69 -6.11 -5.47 3.17
CA THR A 69 -5.63 -4.33 3.97
C THR A 69 -6.13 -2.98 3.45
N LEU A 70 -6.88 -2.94 2.34
CA LEU A 70 -7.48 -1.72 1.81
C LEU A 70 -8.93 -1.65 2.26
N THR A 71 -9.26 -0.66 3.10
CA THR A 71 -10.57 -0.48 3.74
C THR A 71 -11.00 0.98 3.64
N ILE A 72 -12.11 1.34 4.29
CA ILE A 72 -12.59 2.72 4.44
C ILE A 72 -12.34 3.22 5.86
N LYS A 73 -12.10 4.53 6.00
CA LYS A 73 -12.07 5.24 7.29
C LYS A 73 -12.91 6.51 7.22
N GLN A 74 -13.27 7.06 8.37
CA GLN A 74 -13.84 8.40 8.43
C GLN A 74 -12.78 9.44 8.03
N PRO A 75 -13.19 10.49 7.29
CA PRO A 75 -12.26 11.53 6.90
C PRO A 75 -11.80 12.36 8.11
N SER A 76 -10.61 12.93 8.00
CA SER A 76 -10.02 13.90 8.91
C SER A 76 -10.70 15.27 8.80
N ASP A 77 -11.18 15.64 7.61
CA ASP A 77 -11.94 16.88 7.40
C ASP A 77 -13.40 16.71 7.86
N PRO A 78 -13.87 17.45 8.88
CA PRO A 78 -15.24 17.36 9.38
C PRO A 78 -16.30 17.83 8.38
N LEU A 79 -15.94 18.61 7.35
CA LEU A 79 -16.87 19.03 6.31
C LEU A 79 -17.11 17.94 5.26
N ARG A 80 -16.27 16.90 5.27
CA ARG A 80 -16.32 15.82 4.30
C ARG A 80 -17.29 14.73 4.76
N THR A 81 -18.29 14.46 3.93
CA THR A 81 -19.37 13.51 4.25
C THR A 81 -19.09 12.09 3.79
N SER A 82 -18.35 11.91 2.70
CA SER A 82 -18.03 10.58 2.17
C SER A 82 -16.79 9.99 2.84
N PRO A 83 -16.82 8.70 3.22
CA PRO A 83 -15.66 8.04 3.79
C PRO A 83 -14.56 7.89 2.75
N VAL A 84 -13.33 7.76 3.23
CA VAL A 84 -12.12 7.76 2.39
C VAL A 84 -11.46 6.40 2.42
N ALA A 85 -10.90 5.98 1.29
CA ALA A 85 -10.16 4.72 1.22
C ALA A 85 -8.86 4.84 2.03
N HIS A 86 -8.47 3.77 2.70
CA HIS A 86 -7.34 3.74 3.61
C HIS A 86 -6.68 2.36 3.65
N VAL A 87 -5.35 2.37 3.59
CA VAL A 87 -4.55 1.16 3.72
C VAL A 87 -4.09 0.98 5.16
N THR A 88 -4.53 -0.11 5.80
CA THR A 88 -4.18 -0.43 7.18
C THR A 88 -2.69 -0.74 7.37
N ASN A 89 -2.23 -0.74 8.61
CA ASN A 89 -0.84 -1.07 8.97
C ASN A 89 -0.46 -2.53 8.69
N GLY A 90 -1.43 -3.39 8.36
CA GLY A 90 -1.21 -4.76 7.93
C GLY A 90 -0.67 -4.90 6.51
N CYS A 91 -0.57 -3.81 5.75
CA CYS A 91 -0.05 -3.83 4.38
C CYS A 91 1.36 -4.44 4.32
N VAL A 92 1.50 -5.49 3.51
CA VAL A 92 2.76 -6.21 3.29
C VAL A 92 3.48 -5.76 2.01
N GLY A 93 2.94 -4.77 1.30
CA GLY A 93 3.59 -4.22 0.10
C GLY A 93 3.57 -5.14 -1.12
N CYS A 94 2.57 -6.03 -1.24
CA CYS A 94 2.50 -7.01 -2.34
C CYS A 94 2.24 -6.44 -3.74
N GLY A 95 2.01 -5.14 -3.89
CA GLY A 95 1.86 -4.48 -5.19
C GLY A 95 0.46 -4.54 -5.81
N ASN A 96 -0.36 -5.55 -5.47
CA ASN A 96 -1.65 -5.79 -6.13
C ASN A 96 -2.58 -4.56 -6.22
N CYS A 97 -2.82 -3.84 -5.11
CA CYS A 97 -3.66 -2.64 -5.16
C CYS A 97 -2.99 -1.46 -5.89
N GLY A 98 -1.66 -1.35 -5.84
CA GLY A 98 -0.91 -0.31 -6.54
C GLY A 98 -0.88 -0.54 -8.06
N GLU A 99 -0.66 -1.77 -8.50
CA GLU A 99 -0.70 -2.17 -9.90
C GLU A 99 -2.10 -1.99 -10.48
N VAL A 100 -3.14 -2.44 -9.78
CA VAL A 100 -4.53 -2.24 -10.22
C VAL A 100 -4.89 -0.75 -10.26
N ALA A 101 -4.48 0.05 -9.27
CA ALA A 101 -4.77 1.48 -9.23
C ALA A 101 -4.04 2.27 -10.34
N HIS A 102 -2.78 1.96 -10.62
CA HIS A 102 -2.01 2.59 -11.70
C HIS A 102 -2.41 2.09 -13.09
N ALA A 103 -2.54 0.77 -13.29
CA ALA A 103 -2.82 0.19 -14.60
C ALA A 103 -4.22 0.54 -15.12
N ALA A 104 -5.17 0.79 -14.22
CA ALA A 104 -6.52 1.22 -14.59
C ALA A 104 -6.75 2.74 -14.43
N ILE A 105 -5.71 3.53 -14.13
CA ILE A 105 -5.79 5.00 -13.91
C ILE A 105 -6.97 5.32 -12.96
N LEU A 106 -7.20 4.46 -11.97
CA LEU A 106 -8.46 4.48 -11.23
C LEU A 106 -8.55 5.67 -10.29
N CYS A 107 -7.42 6.06 -9.68
CA CYS A 107 -7.45 7.13 -8.70
C CYS A 107 -6.08 7.81 -8.57
N PRO A 108 -6.01 9.15 -8.74
CA PRO A 108 -4.79 9.91 -8.51
C PRO A 108 -4.33 9.91 -7.04
N SER A 109 -5.16 9.42 -6.13
CA SER A 109 -4.87 9.36 -4.69
C SER A 109 -3.88 8.26 -4.29
N PHE A 110 -3.65 7.24 -5.12
CA PHE A 110 -2.78 6.13 -4.72
C PHE A 110 -1.30 6.50 -4.77
N TYR A 111 -0.58 6.22 -3.69
CA TYR A 111 0.86 6.40 -3.63
C TYR A 111 1.57 5.16 -3.07
N ARG A 112 2.85 5.02 -3.45
CA ARG A 112 3.79 4.06 -2.90
C ARG A 112 4.78 4.79 -2.01
N THR A 113 5.07 4.24 -0.85
CA THR A 113 6.08 4.77 0.07
C THR A 113 7.00 3.65 0.51
N ASP A 114 8.29 3.95 0.59
CA ASP A 114 9.28 3.02 1.11
C ASP A 114 9.69 3.42 2.53
N ILE A 115 9.50 2.50 3.48
CA ILE A 115 9.87 2.66 4.87
C ILE A 115 11.28 2.10 5.04
N VAL A 116 12.24 2.98 5.28
CA VAL A 116 13.64 2.61 5.51
C VAL A 116 13.89 2.47 7.01
N GLN A 117 14.36 1.30 7.42
CA GLN A 117 14.83 1.01 8.77
C GLN A 117 16.35 0.82 8.75
N ASN A 118 17.04 1.28 9.79
CA ASN A 118 18.51 1.41 9.83
C ASN A 118 19.06 2.24 8.63
N PRO A 119 18.68 3.52 8.51
CA PRO A 119 19.11 4.36 7.39
C PRO A 119 20.62 4.63 7.43
N ASN A 120 21.27 4.54 6.27
CA ASN A 120 22.68 4.87 6.13
C ASN A 120 22.89 6.41 6.13
N TRP A 121 24.15 6.85 6.11
CA TRP A 121 24.46 8.28 6.13
C TRP A 121 23.98 9.01 4.87
N PHE A 122 23.96 8.34 3.71
CA PHE A 122 23.41 8.88 2.46
C PHE A 122 21.90 9.11 2.54
N ASP A 123 21.14 8.16 3.09
CA ASP A 123 19.70 8.28 3.31
C ASP A 123 19.40 9.51 4.18
N ARG A 124 20.18 9.70 5.25
CA ARG A 124 20.03 10.82 6.19
C ARG A 124 20.38 12.17 5.55
N THR A 125 21.46 12.24 4.78
CA THR A 125 21.88 13.48 4.11
C THR A 125 20.91 13.87 3.00
N LEU A 126 20.48 12.91 2.18
CA LEU A 126 19.46 13.12 1.16
C LEU A 126 18.12 13.55 1.77
N ALA A 127 17.71 12.94 2.88
CA ALA A 127 16.49 13.34 3.59
C ALA A 127 16.55 14.79 4.09
N ARG A 128 17.69 15.21 4.67
CA ARG A 128 17.90 16.61 5.10
C ARG A 128 17.84 17.58 3.93
N MET A 129 18.49 17.26 2.82
CA MET A 129 18.46 18.09 1.61
C MET A 129 17.03 18.21 1.06
N ARG A 130 16.30 17.09 0.94
CA ARG A 130 14.90 17.09 0.51
C ARG A 130 14.03 17.94 1.44
N ALA A 131 14.19 17.80 2.76
CA ALA A 131 13.44 18.59 3.73
C ALA A 131 13.72 20.10 3.59
N ALA A 132 14.98 20.50 3.39
CA ALA A 132 15.34 21.90 3.17
C ALA A 132 14.71 22.47 1.89
N VAL A 133 14.77 21.72 0.77
CA VAL A 133 14.17 22.14 -0.51
C VAL A 133 12.65 22.22 -0.40
N ILE A 134 12.00 21.21 0.20
CA ILE A 134 10.55 21.21 0.42
C ILE A 134 10.17 22.39 1.32
N SER A 135 10.91 22.66 2.40
CA SER A 135 10.61 23.79 3.28
C SER A 135 10.79 25.15 2.58
N ALA A 136 11.64 25.25 1.57
CA ALA A 136 11.85 26.49 0.81
C ALA A 136 10.78 26.71 -0.28
N LEU A 137 10.30 25.63 -0.90
CA LEU A 137 9.38 25.68 -2.04
C LEU A 137 7.91 25.45 -1.67
N ALA A 138 7.64 24.71 -0.58
CA ALA A 138 6.28 24.43 -0.19
C ALA A 138 5.61 25.74 0.28
N PRO A 139 4.38 26.03 -0.17
CA PRO A 139 3.58 27.05 0.49
C PRO A 139 3.47 26.69 1.97
N LYS A 140 3.44 27.68 2.87
CA LYS A 140 3.17 27.43 4.28
C LYS A 140 1.80 26.77 4.40
N SER A 141 1.75 25.45 4.40
CA SER A 141 0.55 24.69 4.67
C SER A 141 0.23 24.94 6.14
N GLU A 142 -0.90 25.60 6.37
CA GLU A 142 -1.42 25.83 7.70
C GLU A 142 -1.61 24.46 8.37
N VAL A 143 -0.72 24.16 9.32
CA VAL A 143 -0.80 22.97 10.16
C VAL A 143 -2.07 23.15 10.98
N ARG A 144 -3.17 22.53 10.54
CA ARG A 144 -4.42 22.52 11.30
C ARG A 144 -4.27 21.48 12.40
N THR A 145 -3.94 21.98 13.58
CA THR A 145 -3.99 21.32 14.88
C THR A 145 -5.26 20.51 15.08
#